data_AF-A0A957K065-F1
#
_entry.id   AF-A0A957K065-F1
#
_cell.length_a   1.000
_cell.length_b   1.000
_cell.length_c   1.000
_cell.angle_alpha   90.00
_cell.angle_beta   90.00
_cell.angle_gamma   90.00
#
_symmetry.space_group_name_H-M   'P 1'
#
loop_
_entity.id
_entity.type
_entity.pdbx_description
1 polymer ?
#
loop_
_entity_poly.entity_id
_entity_poly.type
_entity_poly.pdbx_seq_one_letter_code
_entity_poly.pdbx_strand_id
1 'polypeptide(L)'
;FITHDLNEALRVGNHVAIMRDGAIVQIGTPIEIITQPADEYVARFMADVDQSRVLTAEFVMRPAHHLTHQATVNEALQQMEAYNVDALYVIDQQGMPDGVVRRSYLYNLQAAGKTNLREALIGNYPTTSPLTELTSIYNVYEEHLPLAVVNDRGRLQGVIYASDIINALANTDEESAMEAVAQSQTLVQEIA
;
A
#
# COMPACT_ATOMS: atom_id res chain seq x y z
N PHE A 1 13.22 -22.05 -15.01
CA PHE A 1 13.76 -20.93 -15.80
C PHE A 1 15.10 -20.56 -15.18
N ILE A 2 16.14 -20.32 -15.97
CA ILE A 2 17.47 -19.93 -15.49
C ILE A 2 17.90 -18.72 -16.32
N THR A 3 18.20 -17.62 -15.66
CA THR A 3 18.67 -16.37 -16.29
C THR A 3 19.81 -15.79 -15.45
N HIS A 4 20.59 -14.92 -16.08
CA HIS A 4 21.59 -14.09 -15.41
C HIS A 4 21.04 -12.68 -15.11
N ASP A 5 19.89 -12.33 -15.71
CA ASP A 5 19.22 -11.07 -15.47
C ASP A 5 18.32 -11.21 -14.24
N LEU A 6 18.72 -10.52 -13.18
CA LEU A 6 18.03 -10.56 -11.91
C LEU A 6 16.66 -9.88 -11.96
N ASN A 7 16.52 -8.77 -12.71
CA ASN A 7 15.23 -8.10 -12.88
C ASN A 7 14.24 -9.03 -13.59
N GLU A 8 14.71 -9.79 -14.57
CA GLU A 8 13.88 -10.80 -15.24
C GLU A 8 13.48 -11.94 -14.29
N ALA A 9 14.43 -12.45 -13.50
CA ALA A 9 14.18 -13.51 -12.53
C ALA A 9 13.13 -13.09 -11.48
N LEU A 10 13.27 -11.88 -10.93
CA LEU A 10 12.38 -11.32 -9.91
C LEU A 10 10.99 -10.99 -10.47
N ARG A 11 10.89 -10.62 -11.76
CA ARG A 11 9.60 -10.29 -12.38
C ARG A 11 8.79 -11.53 -12.77
N VAL A 12 9.46 -12.58 -13.25
CA VAL A 12 8.78 -13.77 -13.82
C VAL A 12 8.65 -14.90 -12.79
N GLY A 13 9.54 -14.95 -11.80
CA GLY A 13 9.59 -16.04 -10.83
C GLY A 13 8.69 -15.82 -9.62
N ASN A 14 7.82 -16.79 -9.33
CA ASN A 14 7.09 -16.79 -8.04
C ASN A 14 8.02 -17.09 -6.86
N HIS A 15 9.08 -17.87 -7.12
CA HIS A 15 10.19 -18.15 -6.19
C HIS A 15 11.50 -18.08 -6.99
N VAL A 16 12.51 -17.48 -6.38
CA VAL A 16 13.85 -17.29 -6.95
C VAL A 16 14.85 -18.01 -6.06
N ALA A 17 15.74 -18.78 -6.69
CA ALA A 17 16.89 -19.40 -6.03
C ALA A 17 18.16 -18.67 -6.47
N ILE A 18 18.86 -18.07 -5.52
CA ILE A 18 20.18 -17.46 -5.75
C ILE A 18 21.24 -18.51 -5.47
N MET A 19 22.19 -18.63 -6.39
CA MET A 19 23.30 -19.58 -6.30
C MET A 19 24.64 -18.85 -6.35
N ARG A 20 25.61 -19.33 -5.55
CA ARG A 20 27.00 -18.89 -5.55
C ARG A 20 27.90 -20.09 -5.43
N ASP A 21 28.96 -20.15 -6.25
CA ASP A 21 29.97 -21.21 -6.22
C ASP A 21 29.38 -22.64 -6.32
N GLY A 22 28.28 -22.78 -7.07
CA GLY A 22 27.57 -24.05 -7.25
C GLY A 22 26.61 -24.45 -6.12
N ALA A 23 26.51 -23.65 -5.05
CA ALA A 23 25.58 -23.86 -3.95
C ALA A 23 24.44 -22.84 -3.98
N ILE A 24 23.24 -23.26 -3.56
CA ILE A 24 22.11 -22.34 -3.32
C ILE A 24 22.39 -21.59 -2.02
N VAL A 25 22.38 -20.26 -2.08
CA VAL A 25 22.57 -19.39 -0.92
C VAL A 25 21.26 -18.88 -0.36
N GLN A 26 20.24 -18.67 -1.20
CA GLN A 26 18.90 -18.28 -0.74
C GLN A 26 17.83 -18.78 -1.71
N ILE A 27 16.68 -19.16 -1.17
CA ILE A 27 15.44 -19.38 -1.92
C ILE A 27 14.35 -18.56 -1.24
N GLY A 28 13.56 -17.83 -2.01
CA GLY A 28 12.43 -17.07 -1.51
C GLY A 28 11.61 -16.48 -2.65
N THR A 29 10.51 -15.84 -2.31
CA THR A 29 9.81 -14.95 -3.23
C THR A 29 10.72 -13.77 -3.65
N PRO A 30 10.47 -13.14 -4.80
CA PRO A 30 11.22 -11.94 -5.19
C PRO A 30 11.29 -10.89 -4.09
N ILE A 31 10.18 -10.70 -3.37
CA ILE A 31 10.05 -9.80 -2.24
C ILE A 31 10.99 -10.21 -1.08
N GLU A 32 10.98 -11.48 -0.67
CA GLU A 32 11.83 -11.97 0.43
C GLU A 32 13.31 -11.84 0.09
N ILE A 33 13.67 -12.09 -1.17
CA ILE A 33 15.05 -11.99 -1.67
C ILE A 33 15.57 -10.54 -1.57
N ILE A 34 14.73 -9.55 -1.89
CA ILE A 34 15.07 -8.13 -1.83
C ILE A 34 15.09 -7.62 -0.38
N THR A 35 14.03 -7.92 0.38
CA THR A 35 13.76 -7.28 1.67
C THR A 35 14.43 -7.97 2.85
N GLN A 36 14.80 -9.25 2.68
CA GLN A 36 15.42 -10.09 3.70
C GLN A 36 16.57 -10.91 3.07
N PRO A 37 17.65 -10.25 2.60
CA PRO A 37 18.78 -10.96 2.03
C PRO A 37 19.43 -11.87 3.08
N ALA A 38 19.72 -13.11 2.71
CA ALA A 38 20.23 -14.13 3.62
C ALA A 38 21.66 -13.84 4.12
N ASP A 39 22.46 -13.13 3.32
CA ASP A 39 23.81 -12.70 3.67
C ASP A 39 24.21 -11.42 2.92
N GLU A 40 25.41 -10.91 3.22
CA GLU A 40 25.96 -9.70 2.58
C GLU A 40 26.19 -9.87 1.07
N TYR A 41 26.44 -11.10 0.60
CA TYR A 41 26.58 -11.35 -0.82
C TYR A 41 25.24 -11.15 -1.52
N VAL A 42 24.15 -11.72 -1.00
CA VAL A 42 22.81 -11.51 -1.55
C VAL A 42 22.41 -10.04 -1.46
N ALA A 43 22.67 -9.37 -0.34
CA ALA A 43 22.35 -7.95 -0.17
C ALA A 43 23.03 -7.07 -1.23
N ARG A 44 24.34 -7.27 -1.46
CA ARG A 44 25.07 -6.56 -2.51
C ARG A 44 24.59 -6.94 -3.91
N PHE A 45 24.20 -8.19 -4.10
CA PHE A 45 23.68 -8.66 -5.39
C PHE A 45 22.31 -8.04 -5.72
N MET A 46 21.52 -7.66 -4.71
CA MET A 46 20.23 -6.97 -4.89
C MET A 46 20.35 -5.45 -5.03
N ALA A 47 21.50 -4.86 -4.73
CA ALA A 47 21.66 -3.40 -4.66
C ALA A 47 21.39 -2.69 -6.00
N ASP A 48 21.66 -3.36 -7.13
CA ASP A 48 21.46 -2.80 -8.48
C ASP A 48 20.11 -3.17 -9.12
N VAL A 49 19.22 -3.81 -8.35
CA VAL A 49 17.87 -4.15 -8.82
C VAL A 49 16.97 -2.93 -8.73
N ASP A 50 16.22 -2.68 -9.80
CA ASP A 50 15.14 -1.71 -9.76
C ASP A 50 13.96 -2.28 -8.98
N GLN A 51 14.01 -2.09 -7.65
CA GLN A 51 13.01 -2.62 -6.73
C GLN A 51 11.62 -2.02 -7.02
N SER A 52 11.55 -0.80 -7.56
CA SER A 52 10.28 -0.11 -7.86
C SER A 52 9.38 -0.88 -8.83
N ARG A 53 9.97 -1.77 -9.64
CA ARG A 53 9.27 -2.61 -10.63
C ARG A 53 8.94 -4.02 -10.12
N VAL A 54 9.44 -4.38 -8.95
CA VAL A 54 9.18 -5.67 -8.29
C VAL A 54 8.19 -5.48 -7.13
N LEU A 55 8.17 -4.30 -6.50
CA LEU A 55 7.24 -4.00 -5.42
C LEU A 55 5.82 -3.81 -5.94
N THR A 56 4.88 -4.53 -5.32
CA THR A 56 3.45 -4.50 -5.66
C THR A 56 2.60 -3.93 -4.54
N ALA A 57 1.33 -3.64 -4.82
CA ALA A 57 0.35 -3.25 -3.82
C ALA A 57 0.28 -4.23 -2.64
N GLU A 58 0.32 -5.53 -2.92
CA GLU A 58 0.31 -6.60 -1.90
C GLU A 58 1.47 -6.48 -0.91
N PHE A 59 2.61 -5.99 -1.35
CA PHE A 59 3.79 -5.86 -0.52
C PHE A 59 3.65 -4.78 0.56
N VAL A 60 3.04 -3.64 0.19
CA VAL A 60 2.94 -2.46 1.08
C VAL A 60 1.60 -2.33 1.77
N MET A 61 0.58 -3.10 1.33
CA MET A 61 -0.74 -3.01 1.92
C MET A 61 -0.74 -3.43 3.38
N ARG A 62 -1.55 -2.72 4.16
CA ARG A 62 -1.86 -3.06 5.54
C ARG A 62 -3.18 -3.82 5.60
N PRO A 63 -3.41 -4.64 6.65
CA PRO A 63 -4.72 -5.25 6.88
C PRO A 63 -5.84 -4.21 6.85
N ALA A 64 -6.89 -4.49 6.07
CA ALA A 64 -8.02 -3.59 5.95
C ALA A 64 -8.98 -3.70 7.15
N HIS A 65 -8.76 -2.88 8.17
CA HIS A 65 -9.79 -2.61 9.16
C HIS A 65 -11.00 -1.97 8.46
N HIS A 66 -12.19 -2.52 8.69
CA HIS A 66 -13.40 -2.11 8.00
C HIS A 66 -14.58 -2.01 8.96
N LEU A 67 -15.62 -1.36 8.48
CA LEU A 67 -16.92 -1.24 9.11
C LEU A 67 -17.97 -1.96 8.27
N THR A 68 -19.12 -2.24 8.85
CA THR A 68 -20.32 -2.63 8.09
C THR A 68 -21.31 -1.48 8.10
N HIS A 69 -22.34 -1.54 7.25
CA HIS A 69 -23.43 -0.57 7.26
C HIS A 69 -24.20 -0.48 8.59
N GLN A 70 -24.04 -1.47 9.47
CA GLN A 70 -24.68 -1.49 10.79
C GLN A 70 -23.89 -0.70 11.84
N ALA A 71 -22.64 -0.36 11.55
CA ALA A 71 -21.81 0.41 12.46
C ALA A 71 -22.37 1.82 12.65
N THR A 72 -22.21 2.32 13.88
CA THR A 72 -22.57 3.68 14.27
C THR A 72 -21.39 4.62 14.10
N VAL A 73 -21.67 5.93 14.09
CA VAL A 73 -20.65 6.99 14.08
C VAL A 73 -19.68 6.83 15.25
N ASN A 74 -20.18 6.50 16.45
CA ASN A 74 -19.33 6.34 17.64
C ASN A 74 -18.42 5.12 17.53
N GLU A 75 -18.95 3.97 17.06
CA GLU A 75 -18.15 2.77 16.84
C GLU A 75 -17.06 3.03 15.78
N ALA A 76 -17.41 3.72 14.69
CA ALA A 76 -16.46 4.11 13.66
C ALA A 76 -15.33 5.00 14.22
N LEU A 77 -15.66 6.02 15.01
CA LEU A 77 -14.69 6.90 15.65
C LEU A 77 -13.80 6.15 16.66
N GLN A 78 -14.39 5.27 17.48
CA GLN A 78 -13.64 4.44 18.43
C GLN A 78 -12.68 3.50 17.71
N GLN A 79 -13.11 2.91 16.60
CA GLN A 79 -12.28 2.02 15.79
C GLN A 79 -11.13 2.78 15.10
N MET A 80 -11.41 3.99 14.59
CA MET A 80 -10.40 4.89 14.04
C MET A 80 -9.34 5.29 15.07
N GLU A 81 -9.75 5.52 16.32
CA GLU A 81 -8.82 5.81 17.41
C GLU A 81 -7.96 4.59 17.76
N ALA A 82 -8.60 3.42 17.91
CA ALA A 82 -7.93 2.18 18.30
C ALA A 82 -6.85 1.75 17.29
N TYR A 83 -7.10 1.96 16.00
CA TYR A 83 -6.15 1.63 14.93
C TYR A 83 -5.28 2.80 14.49
N ASN A 84 -5.45 3.98 15.09
CA ASN A 84 -4.78 5.22 14.71
C ASN A 84 -4.88 5.52 13.20
N VAL A 85 -6.10 5.49 12.66
CA VAL A 85 -6.41 5.75 11.24
C VAL A 85 -7.47 6.84 11.09
N ASP A 86 -7.37 7.63 10.03
CA ASP A 86 -8.32 8.72 9.74
C ASP A 86 -9.48 8.32 8.82
N ALA A 87 -9.42 7.12 8.24
CA ALA A 87 -10.41 6.61 7.32
C ALA A 87 -10.58 5.10 7.46
N LEU A 88 -11.82 4.63 7.26
CA LEU A 88 -12.17 3.21 7.26
C LEU A 88 -13.11 2.94 6.08
N TYR A 89 -12.88 1.81 5.41
CA TYR A 89 -13.82 1.31 4.41
C TYR A 89 -15.05 0.71 5.09
N VAL A 90 -16.22 0.94 4.50
CA VAL A 90 -17.47 0.26 4.81
C VAL A 90 -17.66 -0.81 3.75
N ILE A 91 -17.88 -2.05 4.18
CA ILE A 91 -18.10 -3.20 3.29
C ILE A 91 -19.55 -3.70 3.32
N ASP A 92 -19.95 -4.32 2.23
CA ASP A 92 -21.19 -5.08 2.13
C ASP A 92 -21.08 -6.48 2.77
N GLN A 93 -22.12 -7.30 2.62
CA GLN A 93 -22.16 -8.66 3.16
C GLN A 93 -21.23 -9.64 2.40
N GLN A 94 -20.86 -9.32 1.17
CA GLN A 94 -19.91 -10.07 0.36
C GLN A 94 -18.45 -9.68 0.67
N GLY A 95 -18.22 -8.61 1.42
CA GLY A 95 -16.90 -8.07 1.72
C GLY A 95 -16.33 -7.18 0.62
N MET A 96 -17.20 -6.67 -0.27
CA MET A 96 -16.82 -5.64 -1.23
C MET A 96 -16.92 -4.27 -0.56
N PRO A 97 -16.00 -3.34 -0.82
CA PRO A 97 -16.13 -1.97 -0.36
C PRO A 97 -17.38 -1.34 -1.00
N ASP A 98 -18.23 -0.71 -0.20
CA ASP A 98 -19.37 0.10 -0.65
C ASP A 98 -19.08 1.60 -0.49
N GLY A 99 -18.11 1.96 0.34
CA GLY A 99 -17.63 3.32 0.49
C GLY A 99 -16.55 3.47 1.54
N VAL A 100 -16.09 4.70 1.74
CA VAL A 100 -15.12 5.06 2.78
C VAL A 100 -15.69 6.19 3.64
N VAL A 101 -15.44 6.13 4.95
CA VAL A 101 -15.78 7.21 5.88
C VAL A 101 -14.50 7.81 6.44
N ARG A 102 -14.47 9.13 6.63
CA ARG A 102 -13.35 9.85 7.23
C ARG A 102 -13.74 10.43 8.59
N ARG A 103 -12.79 10.46 9.51
CA ARG A 103 -12.93 11.02 10.87
C ARG A 103 -13.54 12.42 10.86
N SER A 104 -13.08 13.29 9.95
CA SER A 104 -13.58 14.67 9.82
C SER A 104 -15.09 14.75 9.53
N TYR A 105 -15.62 13.87 8.68
CA TYR A 105 -17.05 13.83 8.35
C TYR A 105 -17.87 13.22 9.49
N LEU A 106 -17.31 12.23 10.19
CA LEU A 106 -17.96 11.60 11.33
C LEU A 106 -18.15 12.58 12.50
N TYR A 107 -17.18 13.47 12.77
CA TYR A 107 -17.36 14.52 13.78
C TYR A 107 -18.51 15.48 13.44
N ASN A 108 -18.67 15.85 12.16
CA ASN A 108 -19.79 16.69 11.72
C ASN A 108 -21.14 16.00 11.94
N LEU A 109 -21.23 14.69 11.63
CA LEU A 109 -22.43 13.90 11.88
C LEU A 109 -22.74 13.76 13.37
N GLN A 110 -21.72 13.50 14.20
CA GLN A 110 -21.87 13.38 15.65
C GLN A 110 -22.39 14.68 16.25
N ALA A 111 -21.84 15.84 15.84
CA ALA A 111 -22.31 17.16 16.26
C ALA A 111 -23.76 17.45 15.81
N ALA A 112 -24.18 16.90 14.66
CA ALA A 112 -25.55 16.97 14.16
C ALA A 112 -26.50 15.93 14.80
N GLY A 113 -26.05 15.15 15.78
CA GLY A 113 -26.84 14.11 16.46
C GLY A 113 -27.16 12.90 15.59
N LYS A 114 -26.44 12.72 14.47
CA LYS A 114 -26.61 11.59 13.56
C LYS A 114 -25.82 10.40 14.06
N THR A 115 -26.41 9.22 13.97
CA THR A 115 -25.82 7.98 14.52
C THR A 115 -25.36 7.00 13.46
N ASN A 116 -25.87 7.09 12.23
CA ASN A 116 -25.54 6.18 11.13
C ASN A 116 -24.54 6.81 10.16
N LEU A 117 -23.86 5.96 9.38
CA LEU A 117 -22.78 6.35 8.48
C LEU A 117 -23.23 6.83 7.09
N ARG A 118 -24.53 6.73 6.74
CA ARG A 118 -25.01 6.91 5.36
C ARG A 118 -24.64 8.27 4.77
N GLU A 119 -24.75 9.33 5.57
CA GLU A 119 -24.48 10.71 5.13
C GLU A 119 -22.97 11.02 5.05
N ALA A 120 -22.11 10.20 5.66
CA ALA A 120 -20.65 10.35 5.62
C ALA A 120 -19.97 9.41 4.61
N LEU A 121 -20.75 8.55 3.94
CA LEU A 121 -20.21 7.54 3.03
C LEU A 121 -19.75 8.20 1.73
N ILE A 122 -18.45 8.11 1.45
CA ILE A 122 -17.85 8.56 0.20
C ILE A 122 -17.84 7.36 -0.75
N GLY A 123 -18.67 7.41 -1.79
CA GLY A 123 -18.84 6.32 -2.77
C GLY A 123 -17.84 6.33 -3.93
N ASN A 124 -17.14 7.45 -4.16
CA ASN A 124 -16.02 7.51 -5.11
C ASN A 124 -14.72 7.34 -4.33
N TYR A 125 -14.09 6.18 -4.47
CA TYR A 125 -12.86 5.83 -3.77
C TYR A 125 -11.92 5.06 -4.71
N PRO A 126 -10.60 5.22 -4.53
CA PRO A 126 -9.64 4.56 -5.41
C PRO A 126 -9.51 3.07 -5.04
N THR A 127 -9.28 2.22 -6.04
CA THR A 127 -9.02 0.79 -5.87
C THR A 127 -7.84 0.34 -6.73
N THR A 128 -7.18 -0.76 -6.33
CA THR A 128 -6.10 -1.40 -7.07
C THR A 128 -6.10 -2.92 -6.87
N SER A 129 -5.37 -3.63 -7.73
CA SER A 129 -5.13 -5.08 -7.58
C SER A 129 -3.89 -5.34 -6.72
N PRO A 130 -3.83 -6.45 -5.96
CA PRO A 130 -2.64 -6.86 -5.19
C PRO A 130 -1.36 -6.89 -6.02
N LEU A 131 -1.46 -7.23 -7.32
CA LEU A 131 -0.31 -7.38 -8.21
C LEU A 131 0.08 -6.08 -8.93
N THR A 132 -0.61 -4.97 -8.68
CA THR A 132 -0.29 -3.69 -9.32
C THR A 132 1.03 -3.15 -8.80
N GLU A 133 1.92 -2.76 -9.72
CA GLU A 133 3.23 -2.15 -9.42
C GLU A 133 3.07 -0.80 -8.70
N LEU A 134 3.90 -0.54 -7.69
CA LEU A 134 3.80 0.69 -6.89
C LEU A 134 4.00 1.98 -7.70
N THR A 135 4.88 1.96 -8.70
CA THR A 135 5.13 3.10 -9.60
C THR A 135 3.88 3.50 -10.37
N SER A 136 3.08 2.52 -10.80
CA SER A 136 1.80 2.76 -11.47
C SER A 136 0.78 3.39 -10.53
N ILE A 137 0.80 3.01 -9.25
CA ILE A 137 -0.08 3.57 -8.23
C ILE A 137 0.32 5.02 -7.93
N TYR A 138 1.60 5.28 -7.67
CA TYR A 138 2.12 6.61 -7.33
C TYR A 138 1.77 7.66 -8.38
N ASN A 139 1.85 7.33 -9.66
CA ASN A 139 1.57 8.25 -10.76
C ASN A 139 0.09 8.66 -10.89
N VAL A 140 -0.82 7.91 -10.27
CA VAL A 140 -2.28 8.06 -10.46
C VAL A 140 -3.00 8.38 -9.14
N TYR A 141 -2.36 8.12 -8.01
CA TYR A 141 -2.98 8.25 -6.70
C TYR A 141 -3.05 9.71 -6.25
N GLU A 142 -4.25 10.29 -6.31
CA GLU A 142 -4.53 11.61 -5.74
C GLU A 142 -4.73 11.50 -4.21
N GLU A 143 -3.91 12.24 -3.46
CA GLU A 143 -3.81 12.19 -2.00
C GLU A 143 -5.09 12.59 -1.24
N HIS A 144 -6.07 11.71 -1.01
CA HIS A 144 -7.17 12.06 -0.09
C HIS A 144 -7.80 10.90 0.68
N LEU A 145 -7.70 9.66 0.19
CA LEU A 145 -8.35 8.48 0.75
C LEU A 145 -7.42 7.28 0.60
N PRO A 146 -7.28 6.40 1.62
CA PRO A 146 -6.49 5.18 1.48
C PRO A 146 -6.95 4.39 0.25
N LEU A 147 -6.01 3.83 -0.49
CA LEU A 147 -6.26 2.99 -1.66
C LEU A 147 -6.73 1.60 -1.23
N ALA A 148 -7.92 1.19 -1.65
CA ALA A 148 -8.39 -0.17 -1.42
C ALA A 148 -7.67 -1.17 -2.34
N VAL A 149 -7.07 -2.19 -1.75
CA VAL A 149 -6.55 -3.34 -2.49
C VAL A 149 -7.64 -4.40 -2.52
N VAL A 150 -8.13 -4.73 -3.72
CA VAL A 150 -9.23 -5.68 -3.93
C VAL A 150 -8.80 -6.85 -4.79
N ASN A 151 -9.25 -8.06 -4.45
CA ASN A 151 -8.98 -9.23 -5.28
C ASN A 151 -9.83 -9.24 -6.57
N ASP A 152 -9.65 -10.27 -7.41
CA ASP A 152 -10.39 -10.44 -8.68
C ASP A 152 -11.91 -10.52 -8.54
N ARG A 153 -12.42 -10.75 -7.32
CA ARG A 153 -13.85 -10.76 -6.99
C ARG A 153 -14.34 -9.44 -6.39
N GLY A 154 -13.50 -8.40 -6.35
CA GLY A 154 -13.80 -7.10 -5.76
C GLY A 154 -13.80 -7.07 -4.23
N ARG A 155 -13.37 -8.14 -3.56
CA ARG A 155 -13.35 -8.16 -2.08
C ARG A 155 -12.13 -7.44 -1.55
N LEU A 156 -12.34 -6.61 -0.53
CA LEU A 156 -11.27 -5.88 0.14
C LEU A 156 -10.28 -6.86 0.78
N GLN A 157 -8.99 -6.72 0.43
CA GLN A 157 -7.87 -7.50 0.99
C GLN A 157 -7.02 -6.65 1.94
N GLY A 158 -6.80 -5.38 1.57
CA GLY A 158 -5.93 -4.47 2.29
C GLY A 158 -6.18 -3.03 1.93
N VAL A 159 -5.44 -2.14 2.58
CA VAL A 159 -5.42 -0.71 2.28
C VAL A 159 -3.98 -0.23 2.18
N ILE A 160 -3.75 0.75 1.30
CA ILE A 160 -2.45 1.41 1.13
C ILE A 160 -2.63 2.90 1.39
N TYR A 161 -1.81 3.47 2.27
CA TYR A 161 -1.71 4.90 2.46
C TYR A 161 -0.59 5.49 1.60
N ALA A 162 -0.64 6.79 1.31
CA ALA A 162 0.42 7.48 0.57
C ALA A 162 1.80 7.24 1.21
N SER A 163 1.86 7.28 2.55
CA SER A 163 3.06 7.04 3.32
C SER A 163 3.61 5.62 3.16
N ASP A 164 2.77 4.61 2.89
CA ASP A 164 3.24 3.25 2.63
C ASP A 164 4.00 3.18 1.31
N ILE A 165 3.48 3.86 0.28
CA ILE A 165 4.12 3.94 -1.04
C ILE A 165 5.42 4.74 -0.92
N ILE A 166 5.38 5.92 -0.30
CA ILE A 166 6.56 6.78 -0.13
C ILE A 166 7.64 6.06 0.68
N ASN A 167 7.30 5.44 1.80
CA ASN A 167 8.28 4.71 2.61
C ASN A 167 8.85 3.50 1.86
N ALA A 168 8.03 2.79 1.10
CA ALA A 168 8.53 1.69 0.28
C ALA A 168 9.53 2.20 -0.76
N LEU A 169 9.16 3.21 -1.54
CA LEU A 169 10.04 3.79 -2.58
C LEU A 169 11.28 4.50 -2.00
N ALA A 170 11.17 5.09 -0.81
CA ALA A 170 12.29 5.77 -0.16
C ALA A 170 13.30 4.79 0.44
N ASN A 171 12.85 3.62 0.90
CA ASN A 171 13.75 2.56 1.36
C ASN A 171 14.42 1.79 0.21
N THR A 172 13.95 1.99 -1.03
CA THR A 172 14.59 1.42 -2.21
C THR A 172 15.66 2.33 -2.81
N ASP A 173 15.63 3.62 -2.52
CA ASP A 173 16.59 4.61 -3.00
C ASP A 173 16.82 5.71 -1.94
N GLU A 174 17.95 5.70 -1.23
CA GLU A 174 18.35 6.86 -0.41
C GLU A 174 18.48 8.15 -1.26
N GLU A 175 18.75 8.01 -2.57
CA GLU A 175 18.94 9.11 -3.52
C GLU A 175 17.62 9.61 -4.13
N SER A 176 16.71 8.72 -4.57
CA SER A 176 15.39 9.08 -5.09
C SER A 176 14.42 9.56 -4.00
N ALA A 177 14.57 9.09 -2.76
CA ALA A 177 13.84 9.62 -1.59
C ALA A 177 14.13 11.11 -1.38
N MET A 178 15.41 11.51 -1.51
CA MET A 178 15.84 12.89 -1.38
C MET A 178 15.31 13.78 -2.52
N GLU A 179 15.22 13.26 -3.75
CA GLU A 179 14.61 14.00 -4.87
C GLU A 179 13.09 14.18 -4.71
N ALA A 180 12.35 13.15 -4.28
CA ALA A 180 10.91 13.24 -4.05
C ALA A 180 10.54 14.19 -2.90
N VAL A 181 11.35 14.20 -1.83
CA VAL A 181 11.19 15.14 -0.71
C VAL A 181 11.55 16.58 -1.13
N ALA A 182 12.61 16.76 -1.93
CA ALA A 182 12.99 18.07 -2.45
C ALA A 182 11.93 18.67 -3.39
N GLN A 183 11.32 17.84 -4.24
CA GLN A 183 10.23 18.28 -5.13
C GLN A 183 8.95 18.64 -4.35
N SER A 184 8.64 17.91 -3.27
CA SER A 184 7.51 18.21 -2.38
C SER A 184 7.71 19.51 -1.59
N GLN A 185 8.94 19.85 -1.19
CA GLN A 185 9.27 21.11 -0.52
C GLN A 185 9.27 22.32 -1.46
N THR A 186 9.56 22.12 -2.75
CA THR A 186 9.56 23.20 -3.76
C THR A 186 8.13 23.66 -4.08
N LEU A 187 7.14 22.76 -4.10
CA LEU A 187 5.74 23.12 -4.31
C LEU A 187 5.13 23.99 -3.19
N VAL A 188 5.66 23.91 -1.96
CA VAL A 188 5.18 24.72 -0.83
C VAL A 188 5.77 26.13 -0.85
N GLN A 189 6.90 26.35 -1.53
CA GLN A 189 7.53 27.67 -1.68
C GLN A 189 7.07 28.46 -2.91
N GLU A 190 6.43 27.83 -3.90
CA GLU A 190 5.88 28.55 -5.07
C GLU A 190 4.43 29.04 -4.88
N ILE A 191 3.79 28.71 -3.75
CA ILE A 191 2.41 29.13 -3.41
C ILE A 191 2.37 30.12 -2.21
N ALA A 192 3.53 30.59 -1.74
CA ALA A 192 3.66 31.62 -0.69
C ALA A 192 4.30 32.91 -1.24
#